data_AF-A0AA88ZHD2-F1
#
_entry.id   AF-A0AA88ZHD2-F1
#
_cell.length_a   1.000
_cell.length_b   1.000
_cell.length_c   1.000
_cell.angle_alpha   90.00
_cell.angle_beta   90.00
_cell.angle_gamma   90.00
#
_symmetry.space_group_name_H-M   'P 1'
#
loop_
_entity.id
_entity.type
_entity.pdbx_description
1 polymer ?
#
loop_
_entity_poly.entity_id
_entity_poly.type
_entity_poly.pdbx_seq_one_letter_code
_entity_poly.pdbx_strand_id
1 'polypeptide(L)' 'MSDVAKCPTCGSISKIKEKDGHITYSAVQDEEALKKIGQLKKAMEKFKQKAEALEKEVQELKALN' A
#
# COMPACT_ATOMS: atom_id res chain seq x y z
N MET A 1 -6.88 4.32 2.05
CA MET A 1 -5.52 4.68 1.57
C MET A 1 -5.49 6.20 1.38
N SER A 2 -4.33 6.85 1.47
CA SER A 2 -4.29 8.28 1.16
C SER A 2 -4.33 8.46 -0.35
N ASP A 3 -5.21 9.31 -0.86
CA ASP A 3 -5.23 9.62 -2.29
C ASP A 3 -3.98 10.43 -2.66
N VAL A 4 -3.31 9.99 -3.71
CA VAL A 4 -2.08 10.61 -4.21
C VAL A 4 -2.32 10.96 -5.67
N ALA A 5 -2.09 12.21 -6.04
CA ALA A 5 -2.12 12.65 -7.44
C ALA A 5 -1.02 13.65 -7.71
N LYS A 6 -0.86 14.01 -8.99
CA LYS A 6 -0.02 15.14 -9.37
C LYS A 6 -0.70 16.44 -8.96
N CYS A 7 0.03 17.29 -8.25
CA CYS A 7 -0.41 18.65 -7.98
C CYS A 7 -0.57 19.41 -9.32
N PRO A 8 -1.74 20.01 -9.61
CA PRO A 8 -1.96 20.71 -10.87
C PRO A 8 -1.11 21.99 -11.00
N THR A 9 -0.61 22.54 -9.88
CA THR A 9 0.13 23.81 -9.85
C THR A 9 1.64 23.63 -10.06
N CYS A 10 2.24 22.61 -9.44
CA CYS A 10 3.70 22.41 -9.47
C CYS A 10 4.14 21.04 -10.02
N GLY A 11 3.19 20.16 -10.38
CA GLY A 11 3.48 18.84 -10.94
C GLY A 11 4.03 17.80 -9.96
N SER A 12 4.25 18.16 -8.69
CA SER A 12 4.75 17.24 -7.67
C SER A 12 3.75 16.14 -7.34
N ILE A 13 4.24 14.95 -6.96
CA ILE A 13 3.39 13.90 -6.42
C ILE A 13 2.96 14.33 -5.02
N SER A 14 1.65 14.54 -4.85
CA SER A 14 1.08 15.11 -3.64
C SER A 14 -0.03 14.22 -3.10
N LYS A 15 -0.08 14.11 -1.77
CA LYS A 15 -1.23 13.60 -1.06
C LYS A 15 -2.35 14.62 -1.12
N ILE A 16 -3.53 14.16 -1.50
CA ILE A 16 -4.75 14.95 -1.53
C ILE A 16 -5.48 14.74 -0.20
N LYS A 17 -5.96 15.84 0.38
CA LYS A 17 -6.92 15.82 1.48
C LYS A 17 -8.03 16.81 1.15
N GLU A 18 -9.27 16.35 1.21
CA GLU A 18 -10.44 17.23 1.14
C GLU A 18 -10.96 17.46 2.55
N LYS A 19 -11.16 18.72 2.91
CA LYS A 19 -11.83 19.11 4.16
C LYS A 19 -12.72 20.31 3.87
N ASP A 20 -14.01 20.18 4.20
CA ASP A 20 -14.98 21.27 4.11
C ASP A 20 -15.02 21.95 2.73
N GLY A 21 -14.89 21.17 1.65
CA GLY A 21 -14.87 21.66 0.26
C GLY A 21 -13.53 22.24 -0.22
N HIS A 22 -12.52 22.31 0.65
CA HIS A 22 -11.17 22.75 0.30
C HIS A 22 -10.24 21.55 0.05
N ILE A 23 -9.69 21.46 -1.16
CA ILE A 23 -8.71 20.45 -1.54
C ILE A 23 -7.31 20.96 -1.18
N THR A 24 -6.63 20.25 -0.27
CA THR A 24 -5.24 20.51 0.10
C THR A 24 -4.33 19.50 -0.59
N TYR A 25 -3.29 20.00 -1.26
CA TYR A 25 -2.22 19.19 -1.84
C TYR A 25 -0.99 19.31 -0.94
N SER A 26 -0.50 18.18 -0.41
CA SER A 26 0.74 18.12 0.36
C SER A 26 1.75 17.25 -0.39
N ALA A 27 2.89 17.81 -0.78
CA ALA A 27 3.93 17.07 -1.50
C ALA A 27 4.39 15.86 -0.68
N VAL A 28 4.44 14.69 -1.33
CA VAL A 28 5.02 13.49 -0.74
C VAL A 28 6.54 13.62 -0.80
N GLN A 29 7.18 13.63 0.37
CA GLN A 29 8.64 13.70 0.48
C GLN A 29 9.27 12.30 0.49
N ASP A 30 10.57 12.23 0.22
CA ASP A 30 11.32 10.97 0.12
C ASP A 30 11.21 10.11 1.37
N GLU A 31 11.29 10.70 2.57
CA GLU A 31 11.14 9.95 3.82
C GLU A 31 9.74 9.34 3.98
N GLU A 32 8.69 10.06 3.57
CA GLU A 32 7.31 9.55 3.62
C GLU A 32 7.11 8.44 2.60
N ALA A 33 7.67 8.58 1.40
CA ALA A 33 7.66 7.56 0.36
C ALA A 33 8.38 6.28 0.83
N LEU A 34 9.58 6.40 1.38
CA LEU A 34 10.37 5.30 1.92
C LEU A 34 9.63 4.57 3.05
N LYS A 35 9.00 5.30 3.97
CA LYS A 35 8.18 4.71 5.05
C LYS A 35 7.01 3.90 4.49
N LYS A 36 6.27 4.43 3.51
CA LYS A 36 5.13 3.73 2.88
C LYS A 36 5.58 2.49 2.10
N ILE A 37 6.69 2.58 1.36
CA ILE A 37 7.29 1.43 0.66
C ILE A 37 7.67 0.33 1.67
N GLY A 38 8.30 0.71 2.79
CA GLY A 38 8.65 -0.23 3.86
C GLY A 38 7.43 -0.92 4.47
N GLN A 39 6.35 -0.16 4.73
CA GLN A 39 5.08 -0.73 5.21
C GLN A 39 4.47 -1.72 4.20
N LEU A 40 4.51 -1.39 2.91
CA LEU A 40 3.97 -2.23 1.85
C LEU A 40 4.75 -3.54 1.71
N LYS A 41 6.09 -3.49 1.73
CA LYS A 41 6.94 -4.70 1.71
C LYS A 41 6.65 -5.63 2.89
N LYS A 42 6.52 -5.08 4.10
CA LYS A 42 6.17 -5.85 5.30
C LYS A 42 4.78 -6.50 5.19
N ALA A 43 3.81 -5.78 4.64
CA ALA A 43 2.46 -6.33 4.42
C ALA A 43 2.51 -7.48 3.40
N MET A 44 3.20 -7.29 2.27
CA MET A 44 3.35 -8.31 1.24
C MET A 44 4.04 -9.57 1.77
N GLU A 45 5.08 -9.43 2.59
CA GLU A 45 5.77 -10.56 3.21
C GLU A 45 4.82 -11.37 4.11
N LYS A 46 4.01 -10.70 4.93
CA LYS A 46 2.98 -11.37 5.75
C LYS A 46 1.93 -12.09 4.92
N PHE A 47 1.49 -11.49 3.81
CA PHE A 47 0.54 -12.14 2.90
C PHE A 47 1.16 -13.35 2.19
N LYS A 48 2.43 -13.25 1.78
CA LYS A 48 3.17 -14.36 1.17
C LYS A 48 3.29 -15.54 2.13
N GLN A 49 3.71 -15.31 3.37
CA GLN A 49 3.81 -16.37 4.39
C GLN A 49 2.46 -17.05 4.65
N LYS A 50 1.37 -16.28 4.71
CA LYS A 50 0.02 -16.83 4.85
C LYS A 50 -0.40 -17.66 3.64
N ALA A 51 -0.13 -17.17 2.43
CA ALA A 51 -0.45 -17.88 1.20
C ALA A 51 0.33 -19.20 1.11
N GLU A 52 1.62 -19.20 1.42
CA GLU A 52 2.45 -20.41 1.45
C GLU A 52 1.97 -21.44 2.48
N ALA A 53 1.52 -20.99 3.66
CA ALA A 53 0.93 -21.87 4.67
C ALA A 53 -0.39 -22.49 4.18
N LEU A 54 -1.29 -21.66 3.61
CA LEU A 54 -2.55 -22.09 3.03
C LEU A 54 -2.35 -23.07 1.86
N GLU A 55 -1.37 -22.83 1.00
CA GLU A 55 -1.05 -23.72 -0.12
C GLU A 55 -0.61 -25.11 0.36
N LYS A 56 0.19 -25.18 1.45
CA LYS A 56 0.57 -26.46 2.07
C LYS A 56 -0.64 -27.20 2.63
N GLU A 57 -1.49 -26.50 3.40
CA GLU A 57 -2.72 -27.09 3.95
C GLU A 57 -3.63 -27.63 2.84
N VAL A 58 -3.78 -26.89 1.74
CA VAL A 58 -4.59 -27.34 0.59
C VAL A 58 -3.98 -28.56 -0.09
N GLN A 59 -2.65 -28.63 -0.20
CA GLN A 59 -1.97 -29.80 -0.77
C GLN A 59 -2.16 -31.04 0.10
N GLU A 60 -2.03 -30.90 1.43
CA GLU A 60 -2.26 -31.99 2.38
C GLU A 60 -3.70 -32.51 2.30
N LEU A 61 -4.69 -31.61 2.32
CA LEU A 61 -6.10 -31.98 2.17
C LEU A 61 -6.41 -32.65 0.83
N LYS A 62 -5.77 -32.20 -0.26
CA LYS A 62 -5.92 -32.83 -1.58
C LYS A 62 -5.26 -34.20 -1.67
N ALA A 63 -4.21 -34.46 -0.90
CA ALA A 63 -3.54 -35.76 -0.86
C ALA A 63 -4.29 -36.80 0.01
N LEU A 64 -5.21 -36.35 0.86
CA LEU A 64 -6.08 -37.17 1.71
C LEU A 64 -7.39 -37.61 1.02
N ASN A 65 -7.76 -36.98 -0.10
CA ASN A 65 -8.91 -37.35 -0.95
C ASN A 65 -8.47 -38.11 -2.20
#